data_AF-A0A329YEP4-F1
#
_entry.id   AF-A0A329YEP4-F1
#
_cell.length_a   1.000
_cell.length_b   1.000
_cell.length_c   1.000
_cell.angle_alpha   90.00
_cell.angle_beta   90.00
_cell.angle_gamma   90.00
#
_symmetry.space_group_name_H-M   'P 1'
#
loop_
_entity.id
_entity.type
_entity.pdbx_description
1 polymer ?
#
loop_
_entity_poly.entity_id
_entity_poly.type
_entity_poly.pdbx_seq_one_letter_code
_entity_poly.pdbx_strand_id
1 'polypeptide(L)'
;MPFRKFTSIPNDPNFREALLRWARQFVGSEAIARRVAQRTIDVLCDNPNLLDGRDVNEAIFTLLRRHAFDEAELSSGNSLRDDGAISEKQPVC
;
A
#
# COMPACT_ATOMS: atom_id res chain seq x y z
N MET A 1 -5.12 -17.39 6.68
CA MET A 1 -6.13 -18.02 5.78
C MET A 1 -5.54 -17.98 4.37
N PRO A 2 -5.36 -19.11 3.68
CA PRO A 2 -4.84 -19.09 2.30
C PRO A 2 -5.93 -18.64 1.32
N PHE A 3 -5.55 -17.82 0.35
CA PHE A 3 -6.35 -17.42 -0.80
C PHE A 3 -6.69 -18.69 -1.63
N ARG A 4 -7.85 -19.31 -1.37
CA ARG A 4 -8.32 -20.48 -2.12
C ARG A 4 -8.88 -20.01 -3.47
N LYS A 5 -8.10 -20.18 -4.53
CA LYS A 5 -8.49 -20.05 -5.96
C LYS A 5 -9.59 -19.02 -6.20
N PHE A 6 -9.18 -17.77 -6.30
CA PHE A 6 -10.04 -16.73 -6.83
C PHE A 6 -10.05 -16.88 -8.35
N THR A 7 -11.10 -17.50 -8.88
CA THR A 7 -11.32 -17.65 -10.31
C THR A 7 -11.55 -16.31 -11.02
N SER A 8 -11.70 -15.23 -10.24
CA SER A 8 -11.97 -13.87 -10.70
C SER A 8 -11.20 -12.80 -9.91
N ILE A 9 -9.92 -13.05 -9.58
CA ILE A 9 -9.01 -11.93 -9.20
C ILE A 9 -8.96 -11.03 -10.44
N PRO A 10 -9.35 -9.75 -10.36
CA PRO A 10 -9.28 -8.86 -9.19
C PRO A 10 -10.64 -8.35 -8.67
N ASN A 11 -11.76 -8.79 -9.25
CA ASN A 11 -13.07 -8.18 -9.01
C ASN A 11 -13.88 -8.84 -7.89
N ASP A 12 -13.29 -9.80 -7.17
CA ASP A 12 -13.96 -10.48 -6.07
C ASP A 12 -13.95 -9.60 -4.79
N PRO A 13 -15.12 -9.27 -4.23
CA PRO A 13 -15.21 -8.44 -3.03
C PRO A 13 -14.54 -9.09 -1.82
N ASN A 14 -14.54 -10.43 -1.71
CA ASN A 14 -13.88 -11.14 -0.62
C ASN A 14 -12.35 -11.06 -0.76
N PHE A 15 -11.83 -11.01 -1.98
CA PHE A 15 -10.39 -10.80 -2.23
C PHE A 15 -9.95 -9.44 -1.70
N ARG A 16 -10.73 -8.40 -2.00
CA ARG A 16 -10.46 -7.04 -1.54
C ARG A 16 -10.53 -6.92 -0.01
N GLU A 17 -11.52 -7.54 0.63
CA GLU A 17 -11.61 -7.56 2.09
C GLU A 17 -10.46 -8.33 2.75
N ALA A 18 -10.04 -9.46 2.16
CA ALA A 18 -8.91 -10.23 2.65
C ALA A 18 -7.59 -9.45 2.53
N LEU A 19 -7.34 -8.79 1.39
CA LEU A 19 -6.20 -7.90 1.20
C LEU A 19 -6.21 -6.75 2.22
N LEU A 20 -7.36 -6.12 2.44
CA LEU A 20 -7.48 -5.03 3.41
C LEU A 20 -7.19 -5.51 4.83
N ARG A 21 -7.70 -6.69 5.21
CA ARG A 21 -7.43 -7.29 6.52
C ARG A 21 -5.95 -7.58 6.73
N TRP A 22 -5.23 -7.94 5.67
CA TRP A 22 -3.79 -8.15 5.72
C TRP A 22 -3.02 -6.85 5.73
N ALA A 23 -3.37 -5.88 4.89
CA ALA A 23 -2.76 -4.56 4.87
C ALA A 23 -2.83 -3.88 6.24
N ARG A 24 -3.95 -4.02 6.96
CA ARG A 24 -4.13 -3.56 8.35
C ARG A 24 -3.14 -4.17 9.36
N GLN A 25 -2.56 -5.34 9.07
CA GLN A 25 -1.51 -5.91 9.93
C GLN A 25 -0.14 -5.27 9.68
N PHE A 26 0.07 -4.68 8.51
CA PHE A 26 1.32 -4.01 8.15
C PHE A 26 1.29 -2.51 8.42
N VAL A 27 0.11 -1.88 8.37
CA VAL A 27 -0.04 -0.43 8.55
C VAL A 27 -1.10 -0.10 9.61
N GLY A 28 -0.80 0.86 10.47
CA GLY A 28 -1.71 1.29 11.55
C GLY A 28 -2.87 2.19 11.09
N SER A 29 -2.81 2.72 9.86
CA SER A 29 -3.84 3.62 9.33
C SER A 29 -4.72 2.91 8.31
N GLU A 30 -6.04 2.97 8.52
CA GLU A 30 -7.01 2.38 7.59
C GLU A 30 -6.91 3.01 6.19
N ALA A 31 -6.64 4.32 6.11
CA ALA A 31 -6.50 5.01 4.83
C ALA A 31 -5.28 4.50 4.03
N ILE A 32 -4.18 4.18 4.72
CA ILE A 32 -2.99 3.58 4.10
C ILE A 32 -3.28 2.14 3.70
N ALA A 33 -3.98 1.38 4.56
CA ALA A 33 -4.34 -0.01 4.27
C ALA A 33 -5.18 -0.13 3.00
N ARG A 34 -6.14 0.78 2.81
CA ARG A 34 -6.97 0.87 1.59
C ARG A 34 -6.13 1.19 0.35
N ARG A 35 -5.19 2.14 0.44
CA ARG A 35 -4.29 2.50 -0.67
C ARG A 35 -3.39 1.33 -1.06
N VAL A 36 -2.75 0.70 -0.07
CA VAL A 36 -1.89 -0.47 -0.26
C VAL A 36 -2.66 -1.63 -0.91
N ALA A 37 -3.86 -1.93 -0.41
CA ALA A 37 -4.71 -2.98 -0.99
C ALA A 37 -5.10 -2.67 -2.45
N GLN A 38 -5.50 -1.42 -2.73
CA GLN A 38 -5.86 -1.00 -4.10
C GLN A 38 -4.66 -1.07 -5.05
N ARG A 39 -3.50 -0.58 -4.62
CA ARG A 39 -2.25 -0.61 -5.42
C ARG A 39 -1.81 -2.04 -5.72
N THR A 40 -1.99 -2.95 -4.76
CA THR A 40 -1.75 -4.38 -4.96
C THR A 40 -2.70 -4.95 -6.01
N ILE A 41 -3.99 -4.61 -5.96
CA ILE A 41 -4.98 -5.03 -6.96
C ILE A 41 -4.59 -4.53 -8.36
N ASP A 42 -4.27 -3.26 -8.51
CA ASP A 42 -3.85 -2.66 -9.79
C ASP A 42 -2.65 -3.40 -10.41
N VAL A 43 -1.62 -3.70 -9.61
CA VAL A 43 -0.44 -4.45 -10.09
C VAL A 43 -0.81 -5.88 -10.52
N LEU A 44 -1.71 -6.53 -9.80
CA LEU A 44 -2.19 -7.87 -10.17
C LEU A 44 -3.05 -7.85 -11.43
N CYS A 45 -3.82 -6.78 -11.67
CA CYS A 45 -4.55 -6.57 -12.92
C CYS A 45 -3.58 -6.42 -14.11
N ASP A 46 -2.52 -5.64 -13.92
CA ASP A 46 -1.53 -5.36 -14.96
C ASP A 46 -0.64 -6.57 -15.25
N ASN A 47 -0.36 -7.38 -14.23
CA ASN A 47 0.54 -8.53 -14.31
C ASN A 47 -0.14 -9.82 -13.80
N PRO A 48 -1.08 -10.39 -14.59
CA PRO A 48 -1.83 -11.59 -14.17
C PRO A 48 -0.92 -12.82 -13.99
N ASN A 49 0.26 -12.85 -14.60
CA ASN A 49 1.24 -13.93 -14.46
C ASN A 49 1.69 -14.16 -12.99
N LEU A 50 1.56 -13.15 -12.13
CA LEU A 50 1.86 -13.27 -10.69
C LEU A 50 0.85 -14.19 -9.96
N LEU A 51 -0.29 -14.44 -10.57
CA LEU A 51 -1.36 -15.31 -10.07
C LEU A 51 -1.31 -16.73 -10.66
N ASP A 52 -0.38 -16.99 -11.60
CA ASP A 52 -0.25 -18.27 -12.31
C ASP A 52 0.71 -19.25 -11.59
N GLY A 53 1.50 -18.75 -10.64
CA GLY A 53 2.47 -19.56 -9.88
C GLY A 53 1.85 -20.46 -8.81
N ARG A 54 2.63 -21.43 -8.30
CA ARG A 54 2.21 -22.27 -7.14
C ARG A 54 2.08 -21.47 -5.85
N ASP A 55 2.75 -20.33 -5.75
CA ASP A 55 2.92 -19.54 -4.53
C ASP A 55 2.25 -18.16 -4.63
N VAL A 56 1.06 -18.08 -5.26
CA VAL A 56 0.26 -16.84 -5.40
C VAL A 56 0.10 -16.09 -4.08
N ASN A 57 -0.12 -16.83 -2.98
CA ASN A 57 -0.24 -16.25 -1.65
C ASN A 57 1.02 -15.49 -1.22
N GLU A 58 2.19 -16.06 -1.50
CA GLU A 58 3.49 -15.48 -1.15
C GLU A 58 3.79 -14.25 -2.03
N ALA A 59 3.48 -14.33 -3.33
CA ALA A 59 3.61 -13.20 -4.24
C ALA A 59 2.76 -12.00 -3.78
N ILE A 60 1.49 -12.26 -3.42
CA ILE A 60 0.57 -11.24 -2.89
C ILE A 60 1.08 -10.67 -1.56
N PHE A 61 1.54 -11.52 -0.63
CA PHE A 61 2.12 -11.07 0.63
C PHE A 61 3.34 -10.17 0.43
N THR A 62 4.22 -10.56 -0.50
CA THR A 62 5.45 -9.83 -0.81
C THR A 62 5.13 -8.45 -1.38
N LEU A 63 4.16 -8.37 -2.30
CA LEU A 63 3.66 -7.10 -2.83
C LEU A 63 3.04 -6.22 -1.75
N LEU A 64 2.15 -6.78 -0.92
CA LEU A 64 1.50 -6.09 0.19
C LEU A 64 2.54 -5.47 1.13
N ARG A 65 3.54 -6.27 1.53
CA ARG A 65 4.61 -5.81 2.40
C ARG A 65 5.40 -4.70 1.72
N ARG A 66 5.83 -4.88 0.47
CA ARG A 66 6.57 -3.86 -0.27
C ARG A 66 5.82 -2.53 -0.36
N HIS A 67 4.52 -2.57 -0.68
CA HIS A 67 3.69 -1.36 -0.75
C HIS A 67 3.47 -0.71 0.62
N ALA A 68 3.30 -1.49 1.68
CA ALA A 68 3.21 -0.96 3.04
C ALA A 68 4.51 -0.25 3.47
N PHE A 69 5.67 -0.82 3.12
CA PHE A 69 6.98 -0.19 3.36
C PHE A 69 7.18 1.08 2.51
N ASP A 70 6.81 1.06 1.23
CA ASP A 70 6.85 2.23 0.33
C ASP A 70 6.03 3.41 0.90
N GLU A 71 4.82 3.14 1.38
CA GLU A 71 3.98 4.15 2.04
C GLU A 71 4.58 4.63 3.37
N ALA A 72 5.23 3.76 4.14
CA ALA A 72 5.90 4.13 5.40
C ALA A 72 7.14 5.01 5.16
N GLU A 73 7.92 4.71 4.11
CA GLU A 73 9.05 5.53 3.64
C GLU A 73 8.57 6.89 3.12
N LEU A 74 7.50 6.92 2.31
CA LEU A 74 6.88 8.17 1.83
C LEU A 74 6.31 9.00 2.99
N SER A 75 5.67 8.36 3.97
CA SER A 75 5.17 9.02 5.19
C SER A 75 6.31 9.56 6.06
N SER A 76 7.45 8.87 6.13
CA SER A 76 8.63 9.31 6.89
C SER A 76 9.39 10.41 6.16
N GLY A 77 9.43 10.36 4.82
CA GLY A 77 10.01 11.40 3.97
C GLY A 77 9.20 12.70 3.91
N ASN A 78 7.94 12.68 4.36
CA ASN A 78 7.09 13.88 4.39
C ASN A 78 7.34 14.79 5.61
N SER A 79 8.31 14.46 6.47
CA SER A 79 8.80 15.35 7.54
C SER A 79 10.03 16.18 7.14
N LEU A 80 10.45 16.17 5.87
CA LEU A 80 11.46 17.08 5.34
C LEU A 80 10.92 17.97 4.22
N ARG A 81 9.78 18.61 4.47
CA ARG A 81 9.51 19.95 3.94
C ARG A 81 9.41 20.89 5.14
N ASP A 82 10.54 20.97 5.83
CA ASP A 82 10.87 22.03 6.79
C ASP A 82 10.79 23.36 6.04
N ASP A 83 9.73 24.10 6.35
CA ASP A 83 9.78 25.49 6.74
C ASP A 83 10.71 26.41 5.92
N GLY A 84 10.26 26.74 4.71
CA GLY A 84 10.69 27.97 4.03
C GLY A 84 9.90 29.20 4.50
N ALA A 85 9.69 29.37 5.81
CA ALA A 85 9.12 30.60 6.36
C ALA A 85 10.24 31.59 6.74
N ILE A 86 10.81 32.26 5.72
CA ILE A 86 11.47 33.54 5.98
C ILE A 86 10.39 34.62 6.19
N SER A 87 9.86 34.67 7.42
CA SER A 87 9.22 35.86 7.95
C SER A 87 10.32 36.82 8.39
N GLU A 88 10.89 37.57 7.45
CA GLU A 88 11.75 38.71 7.77
C GLU A 88 10.88 39.85 8.31
N LYS A 89 10.65 39.84 9.63
CA LYS A 89 10.31 41.05 10.36
C LYS A 89 11.55 41.95 10.43
N GLN A 90 11.35 43.20 10.02
CA GLN A 90 12.23 44.35 10.18
C GLN A 90 13.02 44.38 11.50
N PRO A 91 14.15 45.10 11.51
CA PRO A 91 14.38 46.06 12.56
C PRO A 91 14.57 47.49 12.03
N VAL A 92 14.12 48.38 12.90
CA VAL A 92 14.19 49.84 12.92
C VAL A 92 15.57 50.43 12.56
N CYS A 93 15.55 51.50 11.76
CA CYS A 93 16.27 52.77 11.94
C CYS A 93 15.67 53.81 10.98
#